data_AF-A0A0R2HWF6-F1
#
_entry.id   AF-A0A0R2HWF6-F1
#
_cell.length_a   1.000
_cell.length_b   1.000
_cell.length_c   1.000
_cell.angle_alpha   90.00
_cell.angle_beta   90.00
_cell.angle_gamma   90.00
#
_symmetry.space_group_name_H-M   'P 1'
#
loop_
_entity.id
_entity.type
_entity.pdbx_description
1 polymer ?
#
loop_
_entity_poly.entity_id
_entity_poly.type
_entity_poly.pdbx_seq_one_letter_code
_entity_poly.pdbx_strand_id
1 'polypeptide(L)'
;MITVVIADRLGKGQNVAKGVEAAGGKAVVVPGMGADMRLGDVMQQEKADLGISFCGSGGAGALTAATKYGYPERHGMRSVEEGITAINDGKTVLGFGFMDQEELGKRIVETYLKKIGS
;
A
#
# COMPACT_ATOMS: atom_id res chain seq x y z
N MET A 1 -0.09 16.49 0.47
CA MET A 1 0.00 15.51 -0.63
C MET A 1 0.35 14.19 0.00
N ILE A 2 -0.44 13.14 -0.25
CA ILE A 2 -0.22 11.85 0.40
C ILE A 2 0.90 11.08 -0.30
N THR A 3 1.72 10.38 0.47
CA THR A 3 2.79 9.52 -0.06
C THR A 3 2.43 8.06 0.18
N VAL A 4 2.40 7.27 -0.90
CA VAL A 4 2.06 5.85 -0.88
C VAL A 4 3.28 5.05 -1.33
N VAL A 5 3.80 4.20 -0.44
CA VAL A 5 4.88 3.26 -0.79
C VAL A 5 4.27 1.97 -1.30
N ILE A 6 4.77 1.49 -2.43
CA ILE A 6 4.30 0.29 -3.11
C ILE A 6 5.46 -0.70 -3.18
N ALA A 7 5.32 -1.83 -2.50
CA ALA A 7 6.34 -2.83 -2.36
C ALA A 7 5.83 -4.19 -2.84
N ASP A 8 6.22 -4.59 -4.05
CA ASP A 8 5.86 -5.88 -4.63
C ASP A 8 7.06 -6.83 -4.62
N ARG A 9 6.84 -8.06 -4.15
CA ARG A 9 7.89 -9.08 -4.03
C ARG A 9 8.64 -9.35 -5.34
N LEU A 10 7.98 -9.17 -6.49
CA LEU A 10 8.53 -9.38 -7.83
C LEU A 10 8.93 -8.05 -8.52
N GLY A 11 8.87 -6.91 -7.81
CA GLY A 11 9.21 -5.59 -8.34
C GLY A 11 8.14 -4.97 -9.24
N LYS A 12 6.90 -5.47 -9.19
CA LYS A 12 5.73 -4.88 -9.88
C LYS A 12 5.10 -3.76 -9.03
N GLY A 13 3.94 -3.24 -9.46
CA GLY A 13 3.23 -2.16 -8.75
C GLY A 13 3.17 -0.85 -9.54
N GLN A 14 3.63 -0.84 -10.79
CA GLN A 14 3.65 0.36 -11.62
C GLN A 14 2.23 0.81 -12.02
N ASN A 15 1.28 -0.11 -12.16
CA ASN A 15 -0.10 0.29 -12.45
C ASN A 15 -0.76 0.89 -11.21
N VAL A 16 -0.55 0.29 -10.04
CA VAL A 16 -1.00 0.87 -8.76
C VAL A 16 -0.40 2.27 -8.57
N ALA A 17 0.88 2.45 -8.89
CA ALA A 17 1.54 3.76 -8.84
C ALA A 17 0.86 4.79 -9.75
N LYS A 18 0.55 4.43 -11.01
CA LYS A 18 -0.22 5.30 -11.91
C LYS A 18 -1.57 5.71 -11.31
N GLY A 19 -2.26 4.77 -10.67
CA GLY A 19 -3.54 5.05 -10.02
C GLY A 19 -3.42 6.01 -8.85
N VAL A 20 -2.39 5.81 -8.01
CA VAL A 20 -2.05 6.73 -6.92
C VAL A 20 -1.78 8.14 -7.45
N GLU A 21 -0.97 8.26 -8.50
CA GLU A 21 -0.62 9.54 -9.13
C GLU A 21 -1.83 10.22 -9.78
N ALA A 22 -2.67 9.45 -10.49
CA ALA A 22 -3.90 9.94 -11.10
C ALA A 22 -4.90 10.50 -10.07
N ALA A 23 -4.86 10.00 -8.83
CA ALA A 23 -5.66 10.50 -7.71
C ALA A 23 -4.99 11.65 -6.94
N GLY A 24 -3.83 12.15 -7.40
CA GLY A 24 -3.09 13.26 -6.80
C GLY A 24 -2.18 12.87 -5.63
N GLY A 25 -1.89 11.58 -5.45
CA GLY A 25 -0.89 11.08 -4.50
C GLY A 25 0.52 11.01 -5.11
N LYS A 26 1.54 10.92 -4.26
CA LYS A 26 2.92 10.57 -4.64
C LYS A 26 3.09 9.06 -4.48
N ALA A 27 3.47 8.36 -5.55
CA ALA A 27 3.80 6.94 -5.50
C ALA A 27 5.31 6.72 -5.33
N VAL A 28 5.70 5.81 -4.44
CA VAL A 28 7.09 5.34 -4.30
C VAL A 28 7.11 3.83 -4.51
N VAL A 29 7.53 3.39 -5.69
CA VAL A 29 7.64 1.96 -6.00
C VAL A 29 9.00 1.45 -5.54
N VAL A 30 9.00 0.42 -4.68
CA VAL A 30 10.21 -0.22 -4.19
C VAL A 30 10.66 -1.27 -5.22
N PRO A 31 11.81 -1.09 -5.88
CA PRO A 31 12.24 -1.99 -6.95
C PRO A 31 12.92 -3.25 -6.39
N GLY A 32 12.87 -4.33 -7.16
CA GLY A 32 13.68 -5.53 -6.94
C GLY A 32 12.99 -6.65 -6.16
N MET A 33 13.58 -7.85 -6.24
CA MET A 33 13.07 -9.04 -5.56
C MET A 33 13.10 -8.87 -4.03
N GLY A 34 12.01 -9.24 -3.35
CA GLY A 34 11.89 -9.08 -1.90
C GLY A 34 11.63 -7.64 -1.43
N ALA A 35 11.16 -6.77 -2.34
CA ALA A 35 10.78 -5.40 -1.97
C ALA A 35 9.68 -5.34 -0.92
N ASP A 36 8.74 -6.30 -0.90
CA ASP A 36 7.68 -6.43 0.10
C ASP A 36 8.22 -6.38 1.54
N MET A 37 9.35 -7.02 1.80
CA MET A 37 9.99 -7.04 3.12
C MET A 37 10.58 -5.69 3.55
N ARG A 38 10.79 -4.76 2.62
CA ARG A 38 11.32 -3.41 2.88
C ARG A 38 10.22 -2.35 3.00
N LEU A 39 8.95 -2.73 2.89
CA LEU A 39 7.83 -1.77 2.89
C LEU A 39 7.91 -0.80 4.07
N GLY A 40 7.99 -1.31 5.30
CA GLY A 40 8.04 -0.48 6.50
C GLY A 40 9.26 0.44 6.54
N ASP A 41 10.43 -0.05 6.10
CA ASP A 41 11.67 0.72 6.12
C ASP A 41 11.58 1.92 5.17
N VAL A 42 11.06 1.69 3.95
CA VAL A 42 10.87 2.74 2.96
C VAL A 42 9.76 3.70 3.37
N MET A 43 8.69 3.22 4.01
CA MET A 43 7.66 4.09 4.58
C MET A 43 8.23 5.08 5.60
N GLN A 44 9.12 4.63 6.49
CA GLN A 44 9.78 5.52 7.44
C GLN A 44 10.69 6.53 6.75
N GLN A 45 11.48 6.08 5.79
CA GLN A 45 12.40 6.93 5.04
C GLN A 45 11.66 8.05 4.28
N GLU A 46 10.56 7.70 3.61
CA GLU A 46 9.77 8.62 2.80
C GLU A 46 8.72 9.39 3.61
N LYS A 47 8.59 9.10 4.92
CA LYS A 47 7.52 9.61 5.78
C LYS A 47 6.14 9.37 5.16
N ALA A 48 5.93 8.15 4.67
CA ALA A 48 4.75 7.76 3.92
C ALA A 48 3.50 7.68 4.79
N ASP A 49 2.37 8.08 4.22
CA ASP A 49 1.05 7.98 4.87
C ASP A 49 0.49 6.56 4.76
N LEU A 50 0.75 5.90 3.61
CA LEU A 50 0.23 4.58 3.29
C LEU A 50 1.32 3.68 2.73
N GLY A 51 1.16 2.37 2.99
CA GLY A 51 1.99 1.32 2.43
C GLY A 51 1.15 0.23 1.80
N ILE A 52 1.56 -0.26 0.63
CA ILE A 52 0.95 -1.38 -0.06
C ILE A 52 1.99 -2.46 -0.27
N SER A 53 1.76 -3.64 0.29
CA SER A 53 2.58 -4.84 0.13
C SER A 53 1.91 -5.81 -0.84
N PHE A 54 2.62 -6.22 -1.88
CA PHE A 54 2.20 -7.29 -2.77
C PHE A 54 3.13 -8.49 -2.63
N CYS A 55 2.58 -9.64 -2.24
CA CYS A 55 3.25 -10.92 -2.32
C CYS A 55 2.21 -12.02 -2.55
N GLY A 56 2.62 -13.29 -2.69
CA GLY A 56 1.68 -14.39 -2.98
C GLY A 56 0.48 -14.47 -2.01
N SER A 57 0.66 -14.05 -0.76
CA SER A 57 -0.41 -13.90 0.24
C SER A 57 -0.72 -12.45 0.61
N GLY A 58 0.06 -11.47 0.15
CA GLY A 58 0.04 -10.08 0.61
C GLY A 58 0.50 -9.86 2.07
N GLY A 59 0.69 -10.92 2.86
CA GLY A 59 0.88 -10.85 4.31
C GLY A 59 2.29 -10.52 4.79
N ALA A 60 3.33 -11.03 4.13
CA ALA A 60 4.68 -10.98 4.69
C ALA A 60 5.20 -9.55 4.88
N GLY A 61 5.10 -8.70 3.85
CA GLY A 61 5.53 -7.30 3.95
C GLY A 61 4.68 -6.46 4.91
N ALA A 62 3.36 -6.65 4.87
CA ALA A 62 2.43 -5.96 5.77
C ALA A 62 2.68 -6.29 7.25
N LEU A 63 2.79 -7.58 7.58
CA LEU A 63 3.10 -8.05 8.94
C LEU A 63 4.48 -7.60 9.40
N THR A 64 5.46 -7.58 8.51
CA THR A 64 6.82 -7.12 8.83
C THR A 64 6.81 -5.63 9.20
N ALA A 65 6.13 -4.81 8.41
CA ALA A 65 5.99 -3.38 8.69
C ALA A 65 5.25 -3.14 10.03
N ALA A 66 4.19 -3.89 10.30
CA ALA A 66 3.47 -3.82 11.56
C ALA A 66 4.31 -4.26 12.76
N THR A 67 5.02 -5.38 12.66
CA THR A 67 5.85 -5.91 13.76
C THR A 67 7.04 -4.99 14.06
N LYS A 68 7.67 -4.43 13.03
CA LYS A 68 8.89 -3.61 13.19
C LYS A 68 8.59 -2.17 13.62
N TYR A 69 7.50 -1.58 13.14
CA TYR A 69 7.20 -0.16 13.33
C TYR A 69 5.83 0.15 13.94
N GLY A 70 5.02 -0.86 14.22
CA GLY A 70 3.70 -0.69 14.82
C GLY A 70 2.62 -0.19 13.86
N TYR A 71 2.84 -0.25 12.55
CA TYR A 71 1.84 0.22 11.58
C TYR A 71 0.54 -0.62 11.67
N PRO A 72 -0.64 0.03 11.71
CA PRO A 72 -1.91 -0.68 11.67
C PRO A 72 -2.09 -1.29 10.27
N GLU A 73 -2.12 -2.62 10.21
CA GLU A 73 -2.20 -3.36 8.96
C GLU A 73 -3.49 -4.14 8.77
N ARG A 74 -3.82 -4.40 7.50
CA ARG A 74 -4.66 -5.52 7.07
C ARG A 74 -4.00 -6.20 5.88
N HIS A 75 -4.00 -7.52 5.85
CA HIS A 75 -3.41 -8.33 4.79
C HIS A 75 -4.32 -9.46 4.33
N GLY A 76 -3.90 -10.16 3.26
CA GLY A 76 -4.66 -11.27 2.67
C GLY A 76 -5.77 -10.82 1.72
N MET A 77 -5.86 -9.51 1.44
CA MET A 77 -6.91 -8.92 0.62
C MET A 77 -6.76 -9.32 -0.85
N ARG A 78 -7.90 -9.51 -1.52
CA ARG A 78 -8.00 -9.97 -2.91
C ARG A 78 -8.95 -9.12 -3.75
N SER A 79 -9.46 -8.01 -3.23
CA SER A 79 -10.24 -7.04 -3.99
C SER A 79 -9.97 -5.60 -3.55
N VAL A 80 -10.36 -4.65 -4.40
CA VAL A 80 -10.24 -3.20 -4.11
C VAL A 80 -11.14 -2.81 -2.94
N GLU A 81 -12.33 -3.42 -2.86
CA GLU A 81 -13.34 -3.19 -1.82
C GLU A 81 -12.82 -3.53 -0.42
N GLU A 82 -12.08 -4.63 -0.29
CA GLU A 82 -11.44 -4.99 0.98
C GLU A 82 -10.42 -3.91 1.41
N GLY A 83 -9.68 -3.37 0.45
CA GLY A 83 -8.76 -2.26 0.65
C GLY A 83 -9.45 -0.98 1.10
N ILE A 84 -10.58 -0.63 0.48
CA ILE A 84 -11.41 0.52 0.87
C ILE A 84 -11.90 0.35 2.31
N THR A 85 -12.42 -0.83 2.67
CA THR A 85 -12.83 -1.13 4.03
C THR A 85 -11.66 -1.03 5.01
N ALA A 86 -10.46 -1.51 4.63
CA ALA A 86 -9.26 -1.39 5.47
C ALA A 86 -8.89 0.07 5.77
N ILE A 87 -8.93 0.95 4.77
CA ILE A 87 -8.70 2.38 4.96
C ILE A 87 -9.74 2.98 5.91
N ASN A 88 -11.02 2.65 5.70
CA ASN A 88 -12.11 3.10 6.57
C ASN A 88 -11.95 2.60 8.02
N ASP A 89 -11.40 1.40 8.22
CA ASP A 89 -11.06 0.85 9.53
C ASP A 89 -9.77 1.46 10.15
N GLY A 90 -9.08 2.34 9.43
CA GLY A 90 -7.89 3.05 9.92
C GLY A 90 -6.58 2.31 9.71
N LYS A 91 -6.56 1.35 8.79
CA LYS A 91 -5.33 0.66 8.39
C LYS A 91 -4.53 1.54 7.43
N THR A 92 -3.22 1.61 7.66
CA THR A 92 -2.28 2.38 6.82
C THR A 92 -1.36 1.48 6.01
N VAL A 93 -1.22 0.22 6.41
CA VAL A 93 -0.48 -0.80 5.66
C VAL A 93 -1.44 -1.85 5.13
N LEU A 94 -1.41 -2.06 3.81
CA LEU A 94 -2.35 -2.90 3.09
C LEU A 94 -1.61 -4.03 2.36
N GLY A 95 -1.94 -5.27 2.66
CA GLY A 95 -1.38 -6.46 2.03
C GLY A 95 -2.34 -7.11 1.03
N PHE A 96 -1.95 -7.17 -0.24
CA PHE A 96 -2.76 -7.79 -1.31
C PHE A 96 -2.03 -8.96 -1.99
N GLY A 97 -2.80 -9.94 -2.46
CA GLY A 97 -2.30 -10.97 -3.37
C GLY A 97 -2.11 -10.40 -4.78
N PHE A 98 -0.86 -10.28 -5.24
CA PHE A 98 -0.44 -9.83 -6.60
C PHE A 98 -1.50 -9.08 -7.42
N MET A 99 -1.84 -7.86 -6.99
CA MET A 99 -2.92 -7.04 -7.57
C MET A 99 -2.36 -5.71 -8.07
N ASP A 100 -1.56 -5.76 -9.14
CA ASP A 100 -1.02 -4.55 -9.77
C ASP A 100 -2.02 -3.92 -10.75
N GLN A 101 -3.07 -3.28 -10.20
CA GLN A 101 -4.13 -2.61 -10.94
C GLN A 101 -4.18 -1.12 -10.65
N GLU A 102 -4.41 -0.32 -11.70
CA GLU A 102 -4.52 1.14 -11.58
C GLU A 102 -5.70 1.56 -10.70
N GLU A 103 -6.85 0.88 -10.85
CA GLU A 103 -8.04 1.15 -10.04
C GLU A 103 -7.75 1.03 -8.54
N LEU A 104 -6.98 0.02 -8.13
CA LEU A 104 -6.61 -0.17 -6.73
C LEU A 104 -5.89 1.07 -6.19
N GLY A 105 -4.85 1.54 -6.86
CA GLY A 105 -4.10 2.73 -6.44
C GLY A 105 -5.00 3.95 -6.31
N LYS A 106 -5.81 4.20 -7.34
CA LYS A 106 -6.73 5.35 -7.37
C LYS A 106 -7.73 5.32 -6.22
N ARG A 107 -8.42 4.18 -6.03
CA ARG A 107 -9.50 4.04 -5.05
C ARG A 107 -9.00 4.11 -3.61
N ILE A 108 -7.79 3.59 -3.33
CA ILE A 108 -7.16 3.71 -2.00
C ILE A 108 -6.89 5.17 -1.66
N VAL A 109 -6.28 5.93 -2.58
CA VAL A 109 -6.00 7.36 -2.38
C VAL A 109 -7.28 8.16 -2.18
N GLU A 110 -8.25 8.02 -3.07
CA GLU A 110 -9.53 8.74 -2.98
C GLU A 110 -10.25 8.46 -1.65
N THR A 111 -10.25 7.21 -1.20
CA THR A 111 -10.88 6.82 0.07
C THR A 111 -10.13 7.43 1.25
N TYR A 112 -8.80 7.38 1.25
CA TYR A 112 -8.00 7.93 2.33
C TYR A 112 -8.15 9.45 2.43
N LEU A 113 -8.13 10.16 1.30
CA LEU A 113 -8.34 11.61 1.22
C LEU A 113 -9.72 12.01 1.77
N LYS A 114 -10.78 11.26 1.42
CA LYS A 114 -12.12 11.48 1.97
C LYS A 114 -12.13 11.31 3.49
N LYS A 115 -11.46 10.29 4.01
CA LYS A 115 -11.41 9.99 5.44
C LYS A 115 -10.68 11.08 6.24
N ILE A 116 -9.55 11.60 5.76
CA ILE A 116 -8.80 12.65 6.48
C ILE A 116 -9.47 14.03 6.38
N GLY A 117 -10.27 14.26 5.35
CA GLY A 117 -11.03 15.50 5.16
C GLY A 117 -12.43 15.48 5.80
N SER A 118 -12.84 14.35 6.38
CA SER A 118 -14.09 14.19 7.14
C SER A 118 -13.84 14.43 8.63
#